data_AF-A0A4C1VAC3-F1
#
_entry.id   AF-A0A4C1VAC3-F1
#
_cell.length_a   1.000
_cell.length_b   1.000
_cell.length_c   1.000
_cell.angle_alpha   90.00
_cell.angle_beta   90.00
_cell.angle_gamma   90.00
#
_symmetry.space_group_name_H-M   'P 1'
#
loop_
_entity.id
_entity.type
_entity.pdbx_description
1 polymer ?
#
loop_
_entity_poly.entity_id
_entity_poly.type
_entity_poly.pdbx_seq_one_letter_code
_entity_poly.pdbx_strand_id
1 'polypeptide(L)'
;MRGRDLRRSLRDGRECTTRMWRSPPPPINCGHVGAFVIPDDIVSNNDIDTAIGALTKHIKTVVKRCQRKKAVIIGIPKPGKPRDLLTNYRPIRLLSGLGKLFEKVLKTQHNNHLLGNGLIINEQFGFRPNHSYPQQAL
;
A
#
# COMPACT_ATOMS: atom_id res chain seq x y z
N MET A 1 3.93 -58.49 -18.70
CA MET A 1 3.69 -57.57 -19.83
C MET A 1 2.41 -56.77 -19.58
N ARG A 2 2.46 -55.47 -19.84
CA ARG A 2 1.42 -54.41 -19.65
C ARG A 2 1.54 -53.59 -18.35
N GLY A 3 2.53 -52.70 -18.35
CA GLY A 3 2.51 -51.48 -17.55
C GLY A 3 1.43 -50.51 -18.06
N ARG A 4 0.75 -49.82 -17.14
CA ARG A 4 -0.16 -48.72 -17.45
C ARG A 4 0.51 -47.42 -17.06
N ASP A 5 0.74 -46.60 -18.08
CA ASP A 5 1.24 -45.23 -18.04
C ASP A 5 0.49 -44.37 -17.03
N LEU A 6 1.17 -43.98 -15.95
CA LEU A 6 0.82 -42.86 -15.08
C LEU A 6 1.29 -41.55 -15.76
N ARG A 7 0.68 -41.20 -16.90
CA ARG A 7 0.67 -39.83 -17.45
C ARG A 7 -0.76 -39.33 -17.50
N ARG A 8 -1.29 -38.84 -16.37
CA ARG A 8 -2.52 -38.04 -16.32
C ARG A 8 -2.70 -37.45 -14.91
N SER A 9 -1.88 -36.47 -14.54
CA SER A 9 -2.24 -35.48 -13.52
C SER A 9 -1.22 -34.37 -13.45
N LEU A 10 -1.12 -33.55 -14.50
CA LEU A 10 -0.34 -32.29 -14.47
C LEU A 10 -0.85 -31.38 -15.59
N ARG A 11 -2.15 -31.04 -15.57
CA ARG A 11 -2.73 -29.98 -16.39
C ARG A 11 -4.18 -29.70 -15.93
N ASP A 12 -4.37 -29.32 -14.67
CA ASP A 12 -5.65 -28.71 -14.27
C ASP A 12 -5.57 -27.82 -13.01
N GLY A 13 -4.58 -26.93 -12.98
CA GLY A 13 -4.36 -26.00 -11.86
C GLY A 13 -4.32 -24.52 -12.24
N ARG A 14 -4.67 -24.17 -13.49
CA ARG A 14 -4.52 -22.81 -14.03
C ARG A 14 -5.82 -22.15 -14.51
N GLU A 15 -6.99 -22.64 -14.10
CA GLU A 15 -8.27 -22.02 -14.51
C GLU A 15 -9.10 -21.39 -13.37
N CYS A 16 -8.70 -21.51 -12.10
CA CYS A 16 -9.54 -21.02 -10.99
C CYS A 16 -9.23 -19.61 -10.47
N THR A 17 -8.23 -18.88 -10.97
CA THR A 17 -7.83 -17.58 -10.39
C THR A 17 -8.18 -16.34 -11.22
N THR A 18 -8.83 -16.48 -12.38
CA THR A 18 -8.97 -15.35 -13.34
C THR A 18 -10.38 -14.76 -13.44
N ARG A 19 -11.36 -15.17 -12.60
CA ARG A 19 -12.77 -14.70 -12.73
C ARG A 19 -13.29 -13.72 -11.69
N MET A 20 -12.53 -13.32 -10.67
CA MET A 20 -13.06 -12.48 -9.57
C MET A 20 -12.61 -11.01 -9.55
N TRP A 21 -11.93 -10.53 -10.61
CA TRP A 21 -11.55 -9.11 -10.74
C TRP A 21 -11.73 -8.58 -12.17
N ARG A 22 -12.94 -8.72 -12.75
CA ARG A 22 -13.32 -8.05 -14.02
C ARG A 22 -14.32 -6.92 -13.80
N SER A 23 -14.17 -6.16 -12.73
CA SER A 23 -14.77 -4.83 -12.65
C SER A 23 -13.63 -3.82 -12.75
N PRO A 24 -13.43 -3.17 -13.91
CA PRO A 24 -12.48 -2.07 -13.98
C PRO A 24 -12.90 -1.03 -12.93
N PRO A 25 -11.95 -0.41 -12.19
CA PRO A 25 -12.29 0.70 -11.32
C PRO A 25 -13.03 1.77 -12.13
N PRO A 26 -14.04 2.44 -11.56
CA PRO A 26 -14.74 3.50 -12.27
C PRO A 26 -13.71 4.51 -12.80
N PRO A 27 -13.87 5.04 -14.03
CA PRO A 27 -12.95 6.01 -14.57
C PRO A 27 -12.83 7.14 -13.56
N ILE A 28 -11.61 7.36 -13.08
CA ILE A 28 -11.31 8.53 -12.28
C ILE A 28 -11.55 9.68 -13.25
N ASN A 29 -12.63 10.42 -13.04
CA ASN A 29 -12.92 11.59 -13.84
C ASN A 29 -11.85 12.63 -13.46
N CYS A 30 -10.69 12.54 -14.12
CA CYS A 30 -9.72 13.61 -14.19
C CYS A 30 -10.39 14.68 -15.04
N GLY A 31 -11.29 15.45 -14.40
CA GLY A 31 -11.81 16.67 -15.00
C GLY A 31 -10.61 17.42 -15.56
N HIS A 32 -10.70 17.76 -16.85
CA HIS A 32 -9.72 18.53 -17.61
C HIS A 32 -9.05 19.54 -16.69
N VAL A 33 -7.85 19.21 -16.21
CA VAL A 33 -7.00 20.18 -15.55
C VAL A 33 -6.51 21.03 -16.70
N GLY A 34 -7.12 22.21 -16.87
CA GLY A 34 -6.67 23.20 -17.84
C GLY A 34 -5.16 23.26 -17.79
N ALA A 35 -4.53 23.17 -18.97
CA ALA A 35 -3.09 23.09 -19.13
C ALA A 35 -2.42 24.13 -18.22
N PHE A 36 -1.73 23.63 -17.19
CA PHE A 36 -0.95 24.46 -16.30
C PHE A 36 0.30 24.85 -17.06
N VAL A 37 0.26 25.99 -17.74
CA VAL A 37 1.42 26.56 -18.44
C VAL A 37 2.36 27.08 -17.37
N ILE A 38 3.44 26.35 -17.12
CA ILE A 38 4.58 26.86 -16.36
C ILE A 38 5.34 27.73 -17.35
N PRO A 39 5.45 29.05 -17.15
CA PRO A 39 6.29 29.88 -17.98
C PRO A 39 7.76 29.42 -17.83
N ASP A 40 8.44 29.21 -18.96
CA ASP A 40 9.82 28.73 -19.02
C ASP A 40 10.85 29.82 -18.60
N ASP A 41 10.42 31.07 -18.45
CA ASP A 41 11.28 32.22 -18.17
C ASP A 41 10.75 33.04 -16.97
N ILE A 42 11.48 33.06 -15.84
CA ILE A 42 11.16 33.87 -14.66
C ILE A 42 11.93 35.19 -14.76
N VAL A 43 11.31 36.24 -15.31
CA VAL A 43 12.00 37.53 -15.57
C VAL A 43 11.59 38.63 -14.58
N SER A 44 10.53 38.46 -13.77
CA SER A 44 10.06 39.49 -12.81
C SER A 44 9.74 38.94 -11.41
N ASN A 45 9.93 39.77 -10.38
CA ASN A 45 9.55 39.47 -8.98
C ASN A 45 8.06 39.13 -8.84
N ASN A 46 7.20 39.67 -9.70
CA ASN A 46 5.76 39.37 -9.70
C ASN A 46 5.45 37.95 -10.24
N ASP A 47 6.30 37.41 -11.11
CA ASP A 47 6.17 36.05 -11.63
C ASP A 47 6.59 35.02 -10.56
N ILE A 48 7.56 35.39 -9.72
CA ILE A 48 7.98 34.61 -8.55
C ILE A 48 6.82 34.48 -7.56
N ASP A 49 6.18 35.59 -7.18
CA ASP A 49 5.05 35.58 -6.24
C ASP A 49 3.85 34.80 -6.80
N THR A 50 3.59 34.94 -8.11
CA THR A 50 2.52 34.21 -8.80
C THR A 50 2.82 32.70 -8.84
N ALA A 51 4.06 32.31 -9.13
CA ALA A 51 4.49 30.91 -9.13
C ALA A 51 4.44 30.30 -7.72
N ILE A 52 4.87 31.03 -6.69
CA ILE A 52 4.76 30.62 -5.29
C ILE A 52 3.27 30.48 -4.91
N GLY A 53 2.42 31.43 -5.29
CA GLY A 53 0.98 31.38 -5.06
C GLY A 53 0.33 30.15 -5.72
N ALA A 54 0.70 29.85 -6.97
CA ALA A 54 0.22 28.69 -7.69
C ALA A 54 0.68 27.38 -7.05
N LEU A 55 1.96 27.27 -6.70
CA LEU A 55 2.54 26.11 -6.04
C LEU A 55 1.90 25.86 -4.67
N THR A 56 1.79 26.90 -3.85
CA THR A 56 1.18 26.79 -2.51
C THR A 56 -0.30 26.43 -2.60
N LYS A 57 -1.05 26.96 -3.58
CA LYS A 57 -2.44 26.56 -3.84
C LYS A 57 -2.53 25.10 -4.27
N HIS A 58 -1.63 24.65 -5.13
CA HIS A 58 -1.57 23.26 -5.56
C HIS A 58 -1.27 22.31 -4.39
N ILE A 59 -0.24 22.62 -3.59
CA ILE A 59 0.11 21.86 -2.39
C ILE A 59 -1.06 21.83 -1.41
N LYS A 60 -1.70 22.98 -1.12
CA LYS A 60 -2.90 23.02 -0.26
C LYS A 60 -4.02 22.14 -0.80
N THR A 61 -4.25 22.14 -2.11
CA THR A 61 -5.28 21.31 -2.76
C THR A 61 -4.95 19.83 -2.67
N VAL A 62 -3.71 19.44 -2.97
CA VAL A 62 -3.22 18.06 -2.86
C VAL A 62 -3.32 17.61 -1.41
N VAL A 63 -2.76 18.37 -0.47
CA VAL A 63 -2.85 18.09 0.96
C VAL A 63 -4.31 17.97 1.40
N LYS A 64 -5.22 18.86 0.98
CA LYS A 64 -6.66 18.77 1.31
C LYS A 64 -7.31 17.50 0.74
N ARG A 65 -6.98 17.11 -0.50
CA ARG A 65 -7.44 15.86 -1.12
C ARG A 65 -6.82 14.61 -0.50
N CYS A 66 -5.73 14.78 0.23
CA CYS A 66 -4.95 13.72 0.84
C CYS A 66 -5.08 13.70 2.37
N GLN A 67 -5.73 14.70 2.97
CA GLN A 67 -6.24 14.66 4.34
C GLN A 67 -6.97 13.35 4.49
N ARG A 68 -6.53 12.55 5.49
CA ARG A 68 -6.88 11.15 5.74
C ARG A 68 -8.21 10.74 5.10
N LYS A 69 -8.16 10.34 3.83
CA LYS A 69 -9.25 9.62 3.18
C LYS A 69 -9.43 8.31 3.95
N LYS A 70 -10.69 7.94 4.24
CA LYS A 70 -11.01 6.68 4.94
C LYS A 70 -10.28 5.52 4.24
N ALA A 71 -9.57 4.71 5.03
CA ALA A 71 -8.91 3.52 4.50
C ALA A 71 -9.97 2.54 3.97
N VAL A 72 -9.69 1.89 2.83
CA VAL A 72 -10.54 0.80 2.36
C VAL A 72 -10.18 -0.45 3.16
N ILE A 73 -11.18 -1.05 3.80
CA ILE A 73 -10.98 -2.28 4.58
C ILE A 73 -11.35 -3.48 3.70
N ILE A 74 -10.41 -4.39 3.51
CA ILE A 74 -10.62 -5.65 2.76
C ILE A 74 -10.34 -6.82 3.70
N GLY A 75 -11.22 -7.82 3.73
CA GLY A 75 -11.01 -9.05 4.49
C GLY A 75 -10.26 -10.11 3.68
N ILE A 76 -9.16 -10.64 4.22
CA ILE A 76 -8.51 -11.85 3.70
C ILE A 76 -8.97 -13.08 4.52
N PRO A 77 -9.50 -14.14 3.89
CA PRO A 77 -9.94 -15.33 4.62
C PRO A 77 -8.77 -16.03 5.31
N LYS A 78 -8.97 -16.49 6.55
CA LYS A 78 -8.02 -17.34 7.27
C LYS A 78 -7.96 -18.73 6.60
N PRO A 79 -6.76 -19.32 6.45
CA PRO A 79 -6.64 -20.65 5.87
C PRO A 79 -7.34 -21.70 6.75
N GLY A 80 -7.97 -22.69 6.12
CA GLY A 80 -8.61 -23.82 6.82
C GLY A 80 -9.88 -23.49 7.59
N LYS A 81 -10.49 -22.31 7.41
CA LYS A 81 -11.74 -21.91 8.08
C LYS A 81 -12.88 -21.69 7.08
N PRO A 82 -14.14 -21.95 7.49
CA PRO A 82 -15.31 -21.71 6.63
C PRO A 82 -15.48 -20.21 6.34
N ARG A 83 -16.02 -19.87 5.17
CA ARG A 83 -16.13 -18.49 4.67
C ARG A 83 -17.37 -17.74 5.17
N ASP A 84 -18.23 -18.43 5.91
CA ASP A 84 -19.57 -17.94 6.25
C ASP A 84 -19.57 -16.93 7.41
N LEU A 85 -18.49 -16.90 8.19
CA LEU A 85 -18.35 -16.01 9.35
C LEU A 85 -17.32 -14.91 9.08
N LEU A 86 -17.70 -13.66 9.33
CA LEU A 86 -16.81 -12.49 9.25
C LEU A 86 -15.58 -12.62 10.16
N THR A 87 -15.69 -13.33 11.29
CA THR A 87 -14.59 -13.63 12.22
C THR A 87 -13.48 -14.47 11.60
N ASN A 88 -13.77 -15.16 10.49
CA ASN A 88 -12.81 -15.94 9.74
C ASN A 88 -11.99 -15.12 8.75
N TYR A 89 -12.17 -13.80 8.69
CA TYR A 89 -11.37 -12.91 7.87
C TYR A 89 -10.34 -12.12 8.69
N ARG A 90 -9.27 -11.68 8.03
CA ARG A 90 -8.24 -10.76 8.52
C ARG A 90 -8.46 -9.42 7.82
N PRO A 91 -8.92 -8.37 8.52
CA PRO A 91 -9.09 -7.07 7.89
C PRO A 91 -7.73 -6.44 7.59
N ILE A 92 -7.54 -6.00 6.35
CA ILE A 92 -6.40 -5.19 5.91
C ILE A 92 -6.91 -3.79 5.57
N ARG A 93 -6.22 -2.77 6.09
CA ARG A 93 -6.47 -1.38 5.75
C ARG A 93 -5.61 -0.99 4.56
N LEU A 94 -6.24 -0.67 3.45
CA LEU A 94 -5.57 -0.10 2.28
C LEU A 94 -5.60 1.43 2.38
N LEU A 95 -4.45 1.99 2.70
CA LEU A 95 -4.24 3.43 2.72
C LEU A 95 -3.92 3.98 1.32
N SER A 96 -4.21 5.27 1.14
CA SER A 96 -3.72 6.03 0.00
C SER A 96 -2.18 6.07 -0.02
N GLY A 97 -1.59 6.40 -1.17
CA GLY A 97 -0.12 6.52 -1.30
C GLY A 97 0.51 7.42 -0.24
N LEU A 98 -0.12 8.56 0.07
CA LEU A 98 0.34 9.46 1.14
C LEU A 98 0.12 8.90 2.55
N GLY A 99 -0.93 8.12 2.78
CA GLY A 99 -1.10 7.42 4.05
C GLY A 99 0.02 6.41 4.30
N LYS A 100 0.42 5.66 3.27
CA LYS A 100 1.57 4.74 3.32
C LYS A 100 2.90 5.48 3.52
N LEU A 101 3.07 6.64 2.89
CA LEU A 101 4.25 7.48 3.09
C LEU A 101 4.35 7.92 4.56
N PHE A 102 3.24 8.38 5.13
CA PHE A 102 3.19 8.78 6.53
C PHE A 102 3.48 7.61 7.49
N GLU A 103 2.90 6.43 7.25
CA GLU A 103 3.24 5.21 8.01
C GLU A 103 4.74 4.89 7.93
N LYS A 104 5.37 5.04 6.76
CA LYS A 104 6.80 4.80 6.58
C LYS A 104 7.63 5.77 7.42
N VAL A 105 7.33 7.07 7.36
CA VAL A 105 8.03 8.11 8.14
C VAL A 105 7.90 7.83 9.64
N LEU A 106 6.69 7.57 10.12
CA LEU A 106 6.45 7.26 11.52
C LEU A 106 7.18 5.98 11.96
N LYS A 107 7.11 4.92 11.16
CA LYS A 107 7.79 3.64 11.45
C LYS A 107 9.30 3.85 11.56
N THR A 108 9.91 4.60 10.66
CA THR A 108 11.35 4.88 10.71
C THR A 108 11.72 5.64 11.98
N GLN A 109 10.98 6.70 12.32
CA GLN A 109 11.26 7.48 13.55
C GLN A 109 11.10 6.64 14.82
N HIS A 110 10.01 5.88 14.93
CA HIS A 110 9.76 5.02 16.10
C HIS A 110 10.81 3.92 16.22
N ASN A 111 11.16 3.24 15.11
CA ASN A 111 12.18 2.20 15.14
C ASN A 111 13.55 2.75 15.54
N ASN A 112 13.94 3.92 15.04
CA ASN A 112 15.21 4.54 15.42
C ASN A 112 15.25 4.85 16.92
N HIS A 113 14.15 5.35 17.48
CA HIS A 113 14.07 5.62 18.91
C HIS A 113 14.08 4.34 19.76
N LEU A 114 13.25 3.35 19.39
CA LEU A 114 13.11 2.11 20.13
C LEU A 114 14.41 1.29 20.14
N LEU A 115 15.11 1.22 19.00
CA LEU A 115 16.36 0.49 18.86
C LEU A 115 17.55 1.27 19.40
N GLY A 116 17.63 2.57 19.13
CA GLY A 116 18.72 3.43 19.60
C GLY A 116 18.79 3.54 21.12
N ASN A 117 17.64 3.48 21.79
CA ASN A 117 17.55 3.53 23.26
C ASN A 117 17.47 2.15 23.91
N GLY A 118 17.56 1.05 23.14
CA GLY A 118 17.49 -0.31 23.69
C GLY A 118 16.15 -0.65 24.37
N LEU A 119 15.05 -0.03 23.96
CA LEU A 119 13.73 -0.20 24.59
C LEU A 119 13.03 -1.50 24.20
N ILE A 120 13.57 -2.24 23.24
CA ILE A 120 13.05 -3.53 22.82
C ILE A 120 13.91 -4.64 23.46
N ILE A 121 13.28 -5.70 23.96
CA ILE A 121 13.96 -6.89 24.52
C ILE A 121 14.61 -7.74 23.42
N ASN A 122 15.76 -8.36 23.70
CA ASN A 122 16.55 -9.08 22.69
C ASN A 122 15.83 -10.32 22.14
N GLU A 123 14.93 -10.90 22.92
CA GLU A 123 14.10 -12.06 22.59
C GLU A 123 12.91 -11.67 21.70
N GLN A 124 12.76 -10.40 21.32
CA GLN A 124 11.73 -9.97 20.39
C GLN A 124 12.22 -10.10 18.94
N PHE A 125 11.87 -11.21 18.30
CA PHE A 125 12.21 -11.50 16.90
C PHE A 125 11.24 -10.84 15.91
N GLY A 126 10.00 -10.60 16.33
CA GLY A 126 8.98 -9.95 15.51
C GLY A 126 9.16 -8.44 15.42
N PHE A 127 8.87 -7.86 14.26
CA PHE A 127 8.85 -6.41 14.02
C PHE A 127 10.20 -5.70 14.24
N ARG A 128 11.30 -6.45 14.31
CA ARG A 128 12.67 -5.91 14.32
C ARG A 128 13.31 -5.98 12.93
N PRO A 129 14.15 -4.99 12.57
CA PRO A 129 15.01 -5.13 11.40
C PRO A 129 15.99 -6.29 11.59
N ASN A 130 16.35 -6.97 10.51
CA ASN A 130 17.31 -8.08 10.47
C ASN A 130 16.92 -9.31 11.32
N HIS A 131 15.66 -9.40 11.75
CA HIS A 131 15.14 -10.51 12.52
C HIS A 131 13.96 -11.18 11.81
N SER A 132 13.92 -12.50 11.86
CA SER A 132 12.97 -13.37 11.17
C SER A 132 12.46 -14.43 12.15
N TYR A 133 11.23 -14.91 11.92
CA TYR A 133 10.56 -15.85 12.80
C TYR A 133 11.32 -17.18 13.05
N PRO A 134 12.04 -17.77 12.07
CA PRO A 134 12.80 -19.01 12.31
C PRO A 134 13.89 -18.88 13.39
N GLN A 135 14.43 -17.67 13.59
CA GLN A 135 15.46 -17.41 14.60
C GLN A 135 14.91 -17.48 16.04
N GLN A 136 13.58 -17.41 16.23
CA GLN A 136 12.93 -17.53 17.54
C GLN A 136 12.86 -18.98 18.05
N ALA A 137 12.99 -19.96 17.16
CA ALA A 137 12.81 -21.38 17.48
C ALA A 137 14.12 -22.13 17.77
N LEU A 138 15.25 -21.41 17.79
CA LEU A 138 16.56 -21.90 18.20
C LEU A 138 16.82 -21.52 19.65
#